data_AF-A0AAV7YY33-F1
#
_entry.id   AF-A0AAV7YY33-F1
#
_cell.length_a   1.000
_cell.length_b   1.000
_cell.length_c   1.000
_cell.angle_alpha   90.00
_cell.angle_beta   90.00
_cell.angle_gamma   90.00
#
_symmetry.space_group_name_H-M   'P 1'
#
loop_
_entity.id
_entity.type
_entity.pdbx_description
1 polymer ?
#
loop_
_entity_poly.entity_id
_entity_poly.type
_entity_poly.pdbx_seq_one_letter_code
_entity_poly.pdbx_strand_id
1 'polypeptide(L)'
;MQVEDLSRKRKSSQEKPEPSKSVREIFFEKESENLLEEDPDLKQRQLEKLVGDKWNGLPIEEKKKYFEIVKKDKERYEKELDEYYEAKKENQLSSESGSGSESGSDKGSNSDSESDSD
;
A
#
# COMPACT_ATOMS: atom_id res chain seq x y z
N MET A 1 30.90 8.85 -4.66
CA MET A 1 29.94 9.11 -3.58
C MET A 1 28.57 8.95 -4.19
N GLN A 2 27.94 7.80 -3.95
CA GLN A 2 26.57 7.54 -4.34
C GLN A 2 25.70 8.54 -3.58
N VAL A 3 24.92 9.33 -4.31
CA VAL A 3 24.00 10.29 -3.72
C VAL A 3 22.82 9.52 -3.16
N GLU A 4 22.97 9.09 -1.91
CA GLU A 4 21.86 8.77 -1.02
C GLU A 4 21.02 10.04 -0.85
N ASP A 5 20.14 10.35 -1.80
CA ASP A 5 19.09 11.34 -1.60
C ASP A 5 17.96 10.69 -0.80
N LEU A 6 18.30 10.37 0.45
CA LEU A 6 17.36 10.25 1.56
C LEU A 6 16.80 11.64 1.89
N SER A 7 16.20 12.29 0.89
CA SER A 7 15.41 13.49 1.11
C SER A 7 14.09 13.07 1.73
N ARG A 8 14.13 13.05 3.06
CA ARG A 8 13.01 13.32 3.96
C ARG A 8 12.14 14.43 3.36
N LYS A 9 11.19 14.09 2.48
CA LYS A 9 10.18 15.02 2.01
C LYS A 9 9.16 15.17 3.13
N ARG A 10 9.56 16.01 4.09
CA ARG A 10 8.75 16.97 4.82
C ARG A 10 7.27 16.58 4.92
N LYS A 11 6.95 15.88 6.00
CA LYS A 11 5.79 16.11 6.87
C LYS A 11 4.84 17.20 6.32
N SER A 12 3.86 16.80 5.53
CA SER A 12 2.63 17.57 5.34
C SER A 12 1.52 16.68 5.87
N SER A 13 1.01 17.02 7.06
CA SER A 13 -0.01 16.26 7.80
C SER A 13 -1.39 16.22 7.10
N GLN A 14 -1.46 16.47 5.79
CA GLN A 14 -2.69 16.54 4.99
C GLN A 14 -2.52 16.00 3.55
N GLU A 15 -1.43 15.33 3.22
CA GLU A 15 -1.34 14.64 1.92
C GLU A 15 -1.76 13.17 2.07
N LYS A 16 -2.52 12.70 1.07
CA LYS A 16 -2.97 11.31 0.99
C LYS A 16 -1.75 10.39 1.09
N PRO A 17 -1.77 9.33 1.93
CA PRO A 17 -0.63 8.43 2.03
C PRO A 17 -0.30 7.82 0.68
N GLU A 18 0.98 7.50 0.46
CA GLU A 18 1.43 6.86 -0.77
C GLU A 18 0.95 5.40 -0.80
N PRO A 19 0.31 4.94 -1.89
CA PRO A 19 -0.18 3.57 -1.97
C PRO A 19 0.96 2.57 -1.82
N SER A 20 0.67 1.44 -1.18
CA SER A 20 1.63 0.34 -1.07
C SER A 20 2.04 -0.15 -2.46
N LYS A 21 3.35 -0.28 -2.69
CA LYS A 21 3.91 -0.78 -3.95
C LYS A 21 3.51 -2.24 -4.20
N SER A 22 3.40 -2.61 -5.48
CA SER A 22 3.16 -4.00 -5.88
C SER A 22 4.37 -4.89 -5.63
N VAL A 23 4.14 -6.20 -5.48
CA VAL A 23 5.20 -7.19 -5.23
C VAL A 23 6.23 -7.17 -6.36
N ARG A 24 5.75 -7.03 -7.59
CA ARG A 24 6.61 -6.92 -8.77
C ARG A 24 7.40 -5.63 -8.79
N GLU A 25 6.86 -4.52 -8.29
CA GLU A 25 7.57 -3.23 -8.22
C GLU A 25 8.70 -3.29 -7.19
N ILE A 26 8.46 -3.82 -5.99
CA ILE A 26 9.51 -3.99 -4.98
C ILE A 26 10.62 -4.89 -5.51
N PHE A 27 10.25 -5.99 -6.17
CA PHE A 27 11.22 -6.85 -6.81
C PHE A 27 11.98 -6.13 -7.93
N PHE A 28 11.25 -5.38 -8.76
CA PHE A 28 11.83 -4.65 -9.87
C PHE A 28 12.82 -3.60 -9.40
N GLU A 29 12.46 -2.77 -8.43
CA GLU A 29 13.31 -1.70 -7.88
C GLU A 29 14.63 -2.29 -7.41
N LYS A 30 14.56 -3.36 -6.59
CA LYS A 30 15.74 -4.07 -6.08
C LYS A 30 16.60 -4.70 -7.18
N GLU A 31 15.98 -5.41 -8.12
CA GLU A 31 16.71 -6.11 -9.16
C GLU A 31 17.27 -5.15 -10.22
N SER A 32 16.55 -4.06 -10.47
CA SER A 32 16.96 -2.99 -11.37
C SER A 32 18.15 -2.23 -10.82
N GLU A 33 18.18 -1.89 -9.52
CA GLU A 33 19.34 -1.32 -8.85
C GLU A 33 20.54 -2.26 -8.95
N ASN A 34 20.36 -3.56 -8.67
CA ASN A 34 21.46 -4.52 -8.75
C ASN A 34 22.02 -4.61 -10.18
N LEU A 35 21.16 -4.62 -11.19
CA LEU A 35 21.57 -4.65 -12.59
C LEU A 35 22.24 -3.34 -13.04
N LEU A 36 21.78 -2.17 -12.54
CA LEU A 36 22.42 -0.88 -12.83
C LEU A 36 23.76 -0.73 -12.10
N GLU A 37 23.92 -1.35 -10.93
CA GLU A 37 25.21 -1.44 -10.23
C GLU A 37 26.22 -2.27 -11.00
N GLU A 38 25.78 -3.38 -11.61
CA GLU A 38 26.64 -4.21 -12.45
C GLU A 38 26.92 -3.57 -13.83
N ASP A 39 25.89 -3.00 -14.46
CA ASP A 39 25.98 -2.40 -15.80
C ASP A 39 25.14 -1.11 -15.87
N PRO A 40 25.72 0.06 -15.57
CA PRO A 40 24.99 1.33 -15.56
C PRO A 40 24.56 1.80 -16.96
N ASP A 41 25.11 1.22 -18.03
CA ASP A 41 24.75 1.51 -19.43
C ASP A 41 23.54 0.70 -19.92
N LEU A 42 22.96 -0.17 -19.07
CA LEU A 42 21.78 -0.98 -19.41
C LEU A 42 20.59 -0.08 -19.77
N LYS A 43 19.99 -0.32 -20.94
CA LYS A 43 18.78 0.37 -21.35
C LYS A 43 17.60 -0.13 -20.53
N GLN A 44 16.72 0.77 -20.12
CA GLN A 44 15.48 0.45 -19.37
C GLN A 44 14.68 -0.71 -19.99
N ARG A 45 14.55 -0.77 -21.32
CA ARG A 45 13.84 -1.86 -22.01
C ARG A 45 14.50 -3.24 -21.83
N GLN A 46 15.83 -3.28 -21.76
CA GLN A 46 16.58 -4.52 -21.51
C GLN A 46 16.47 -4.92 -20.04
N LEU A 47 16.58 -3.93 -19.15
CA LEU A 47 16.39 -4.07 -17.72
C LEU A 47 15.03 -4.68 -17.40
N GLU A 48 13.95 -4.10 -17.92
CA GLU A 48 12.58 -4.59 -17.69
C GLU A 48 12.40 -6.04 -18.13
N LYS A 49 13.00 -6.39 -19.27
CA LYS A 49 12.95 -7.76 -19.78
C LYS A 49 13.70 -8.73 -18.86
N LEU A 50 14.94 -8.39 -18.47
CA LEU A 50 15.78 -9.22 -17.59
C LEU A 50 15.12 -9.45 -16.23
N VAL A 51 14.60 -8.38 -15.63
CA VAL A 51 13.89 -8.44 -14.35
C VAL A 51 12.62 -9.29 -14.48
N GLY A 52 11.85 -9.11 -15.56
CA GLY A 52 10.66 -9.93 -15.82
C GLY A 52 10.97 -11.42 -15.95
N ASP A 53 12.05 -11.76 -16.66
CA ASP A 53 12.52 -13.12 -16.82
C ASP A 53 12.98 -13.72 -15.48
N LYS A 54 13.74 -12.96 -14.67
CA LYS A 54 14.13 -13.35 -13.31
C LYS A 54 12.92 -13.58 -12.41
N TRP A 55 11.93 -12.68 -12.45
CA TRP A 55 10.69 -12.85 -11.67
C TRP A 55 9.95 -14.14 -12.05
N ASN A 56 9.85 -14.46 -13.33
CA ASN A 56 9.19 -15.69 -13.77
C ASN A 56 9.96 -16.94 -13.30
N GLY A 57 11.28 -16.89 -13.31
CA GLY A 57 12.16 -17.98 -12.84
C GLY A 57 12.28 -18.12 -11.31
N LEU A 58 11.90 -17.10 -10.54
CA LEU A 58 12.04 -17.15 -9.08
C LEU A 58 11.17 -18.23 -8.41
N PRO A 59 11.72 -18.95 -7.41
CA PRO A 59 10.96 -19.91 -6.64
C PRO A 59 9.88 -19.24 -5.80
N ILE A 60 8.84 -20.01 -5.47
CA ILE A 60 7.67 -19.53 -4.72
C ILE A 60 8.09 -18.98 -3.35
N GLU A 61 9.11 -19.57 -2.71
CA GLU A 61 9.62 -19.13 -1.41
C GLU A 61 10.17 -17.71 -1.45
N GLU A 62 10.95 -17.38 -2.48
CA GLU A 62 11.46 -16.03 -2.65
C GLU A 62 10.35 -15.05 -2.99
N LYS A 63 9.43 -15.44 -3.87
CA LYS A 63 8.23 -14.65 -4.15
C LYS A 63 7.45 -14.35 -2.88
N LYS A 64 7.24 -15.36 -2.01
CA LYS A 64 6.53 -15.21 -0.71
C LYS A 64 7.16 -14.13 0.16
N LYS A 65 8.48 -14.06 0.23
CA LYS A 65 9.17 -12.99 0.97
C LYS A 65 8.77 -11.60 0.46
N TYR A 66 8.70 -11.40 -0.85
CA TYR A 66 8.23 -10.14 -1.42
C TYR A 66 6.73 -9.90 -1.17
N PHE A 67 5.90 -10.94 -1.22
CA PHE A 67 4.48 -10.85 -0.85
C PHE A 67 4.28 -10.42 0.61
N GLU A 68 5.09 -10.92 1.54
CA GLU A 68 5.04 -10.52 2.95
C GLU A 68 5.43 -9.05 3.15
N ILE A 69 6.46 -8.58 2.44
CA ILE A 69 6.86 -7.17 2.47
C ILE A 69 5.69 -6.29 2.01
N VAL A 70 5.08 -6.61 0.86
CA VAL A 70 3.93 -5.85 0.35
C VAL A 70 2.72 -5.95 1.27
N LYS A 71 2.45 -7.12 1.85
CA LYS A 71 1.34 -7.29 2.78
C LYS A 71 1.49 -6.35 3.98
N LYS A 72 2.69 -6.29 4.56
CA LYS A 72 2.99 -5.39 5.68
C LYS A 72 2.91 -3.92 5.28
N ASP A 73 3.37 -3.59 4.06
CA ASP A 73 3.30 -2.23 3.53
C ASP A 73 1.85 -1.78 3.28
N LYS A 74 1.02 -2.71 2.78
CA LYS A 74 -0.42 -2.51 2.59
C LYS A 74 -1.13 -2.26 3.91
N GLU A 75 -0.82 -3.04 4.96
CA GLU A 75 -1.37 -2.83 6.30
C GLU A 75 -1.00 -1.44 6.86
N ARG A 76 0.24 -0.98 6.62
CA ARG A 76 0.65 0.41 6.96
C ARG A 76 -0.21 1.42 6.20
N TYR A 77 -0.31 1.27 4.87
CA TYR A 77 -1.06 2.19 4.02
C TYR A 77 -2.53 2.28 4.40
N GLU A 78 -3.20 1.15 4.66
CA GLU A 78 -4.60 1.12 5.08
C GLU A 78 -4.80 1.89 6.39
N LYS A 79 -3.90 1.72 7.36
CA LYS A 79 -3.96 2.46 8.64
C LYS A 79 -3.75 3.96 8.45
N GLU A 80 -2.72 4.37 7.71
CA GLU A 80 -2.45 5.79 7.45
C GLU A 80 -3.58 6.46 6.66
N LEU A 81 -4.25 5.70 5.79
CA LEU A 81 -5.36 6.18 4.96
C LEU A 81 -6.62 6.40 5.81
N ASP A 82 -6.90 5.50 6.76
CA ASP A 82 -7.99 5.65 7.72
C ASP A 82 -7.79 6.88 8.60
N GLU A 83 -6.58 7.04 9.16
CA GLU A 83 -6.19 8.23 9.93
C GLU A 83 -6.31 9.53 9.10
N TYR A 84 -5.91 9.49 7.82
CA TYR A 84 -6.05 10.62 6.90
C TYR A 84 -7.51 11.00 6.64
N TYR A 85 -8.40 10.02 6.43
CA TYR A 85 -9.81 10.29 6.18
C TYR A 85 -10.54 10.80 7.43
N GLU A 86 -10.24 10.25 8.61
CA GLU A 86 -10.79 10.73 9.88
C GLU A 86 -10.34 12.17 10.17
N ALA A 87 -9.04 12.48 10.02
CA ALA A 87 -8.53 13.85 10.18
C ALA A 87 -9.14 14.84 9.16
N LYS A 88 -9.36 14.39 7.92
CA LYS A 88 -10.01 15.20 6.88
C LYS A 88 -11.48 15.46 7.21
N LYS A 89 -12.18 14.47 7.74
CA LYS A 89 -13.60 14.57 8.16
C LYS A 89 -13.75 15.50 9.35
N GLU A 90 -12.88 15.40 10.36
CA GLU A 90 -12.87 16.28 11.53
C GLU A 90 -12.64 17.74 11.11
N ASN A 91 -11.66 17.99 10.23
CA ASN A 91 -11.37 19.33 9.72
C ASN A 91 -12.55 19.93 8.92
N GLN A 92 -13.32 19.11 8.20
CA GLN A 92 -14.55 19.54 7.51
C GLN A 92 -15.72 19.76 8.47
N LEU A 93 -15.86 18.95 9.51
CA LEU A 93 -16.89 19.13 10.54
C LEU A 93 -16.64 20.39 11.39
N SER A 94 -15.39 20.75 11.65
CA SER A 94 -15.05 21.97 12.39
C SER A 94 -15.35 23.27 11.63
N SER A 95 -15.52 23.23 10.30
CA SER A 95 -15.98 24.38 9.50
C SER A 95 -17.52 24.49 9.41
N GLU A 96 -18.26 23.50 9.87
CA GLU A 96 -19.72 23.42 9.76
C GLU A 96 -20.38 23.19 11.13
N SER A 97 -19.85 23.85 12.18
CA SER A 97 -20.61 24.03 13.42
C SER A 97 -21.64 25.14 13.23
N GLY A 98 -22.68 24.78 12.47
CA GLY A 98 -23.84 25.58 12.18
C GLY A 98 -24.95 24.68 11.66
N SER A 99 -25.72 24.11 12.59
CA SER A 99 -27.06 23.52 12.40
C SER A 99 -27.17 22.02 12.05
N GLY A 100 -27.38 21.21 13.10
CA GLY A 100 -28.67 20.51 13.23
C GLY A 100 -28.73 18.99 13.04
N SER A 101 -29.24 18.35 14.09
CA SER A 101 -30.25 17.27 14.05
C SER A 101 -29.77 15.82 14.11
N GLU A 102 -29.78 15.32 15.35
CA GLU A 102 -30.35 14.04 15.78
C GLU A 102 -31.13 13.23 14.73
N SER A 103 -30.79 11.94 14.57
CA SER A 103 -31.79 10.87 14.52
C SER A 103 -31.09 9.53 14.69
N GLY A 104 -31.36 8.87 15.81
CA GLY A 104 -31.06 7.45 15.98
C GLY A 104 -31.83 6.60 14.96
N SER A 105 -31.31 5.41 14.69
CA SER A 105 -32.04 4.33 14.03
C SER A 105 -31.46 3.01 14.48
N ASP A 106 -31.99 2.57 15.62
CA ASP A 106 -32.05 1.19 16.06
C ASP A 106 -32.85 0.37 15.04
N LYS A 107 -32.30 -0.72 14.52
CA LYS A 107 -33.07 -1.88 14.04
C LYS A 107 -32.16 -3.08 13.82
N GLY A 108 -32.31 -4.07 14.69
CA GLY A 108 -31.76 -5.40 14.52
C GLY A 108 -32.46 -6.22 13.43
N SER A 109 -31.91 -7.39 13.15
CA SER A 109 -32.67 -8.61 12.87
C SER A 109 -31.76 -9.83 12.86
N ASN A 110 -32.18 -10.84 13.62
CA ASN A 110 -31.62 -12.19 13.70
C ASN A 110 -31.73 -12.94 12.36
N SER A 111 -30.86 -13.92 12.13
CA SER A 111 -31.26 -15.14 11.40
C SER A 111 -30.41 -16.31 11.90
N ASP A 112 -30.92 -16.94 12.95
CA ASP A 112 -30.57 -18.28 13.37
C ASP A 112 -31.19 -19.25 12.35
N SER A 113 -30.38 -20.14 11.75
CA SER A 113 -30.88 -21.25 10.94
C SER A 113 -30.16 -22.52 11.37
N GLU A 114 -30.78 -23.17 12.36
CA GLU A 114 -30.58 -24.57 12.71
C GLU A 114 -30.90 -25.44 11.47
N SER A 115 -29.97 -26.31 11.10
CA SER A 115 -30.16 -27.30 10.03
C SER A 115 -30.05 -28.69 10.66
N ASP A 116 -31.21 -29.27 10.96
CA ASP A 116 -31.36 -30.68 11.31
C ASP A 116 -31.79 -31.43 10.03
N SER A 117 -31.10 -32.50 9.67
CA SER A 117 -31.54 -33.43 8.62
C SER A 117 -31.04 -34.83 8.95
N ASP A 118 -32.03 -35.71 9.09
CA ASP A 118 -31.99 -37.16 9.35
C ASP A 118 -31.38 -37.96 8.19
#